data_AF-A0AAV6BGJ3-F1
#
_entry.id   AF-A0AAV6BGJ3-F1
#
_cell.length_a   1.000
_cell.length_b   1.000
_cell.length_c   1.000
_cell.angle_alpha   90.00
_cell.angle_beta   90.00
_cell.angle_gamma   90.00
#
_symmetry.space_group_name_H-M   'P 1'
#
loop_
_entity.id
_entity.type
_entity.pdbx_description
1 polymer ?
#
loop_
_entity_poly.entity_id
_entity_poly.type
_entity_poly.pdbx_seq_one_letter_code
_entity_poly.pdbx_strand_id
1 'polypeptide(L)'
;MSAQTSGTDTPGQIAAGGIVHGVATGVSISLTPTWREFDAGGAGPPDALAPYAPPFHLGGILSLENPQQFAILQFATSDNPLFGHDPNWLDTQMHMPAGSGMSVLDLLFYYFFPPDGACIDEVLGTNGGASFAPLPGSTSSSAPPVLQVSYHCRHEATLSGFFGAQVSSGITFVQTNDGPRAYGMMAQFYLSPMERVASPEMTWYVFEALRNSPVSQGAVTHFNLPANLQGGQTDFFWAIGGVSPFPWVRDSGRSNQQLIHVAYAAIGTGGSKRAEFLALLQKVQVRAGSSAATQ
;
A
#
# COMPACT_ATOMS: atom_id res chain seq x y z
N MET A 1 -9.27 -16.66 -41.81
CA MET A 1 -9.96 -16.42 -40.52
C MET A 1 -9.38 -17.42 -39.54
N SER A 2 -8.40 -16.98 -38.74
CA SER A 2 -7.67 -17.84 -37.82
C SER A 2 -7.75 -17.20 -36.45
N ALA A 3 -8.35 -17.92 -35.51
CA ALA A 3 -8.64 -17.48 -34.16
C ALA A 3 -7.35 -17.38 -33.33
N GLN A 4 -7.20 -16.27 -32.61
CA GLN A 4 -6.24 -16.08 -31.53
C GLN A 4 -6.65 -16.95 -30.33
N THR A 5 -5.77 -17.85 -29.91
CA THR A 5 -5.83 -18.51 -28.61
C THR A 5 -5.29 -17.57 -27.54
N SER A 6 -6.17 -17.14 -26.65
CA SER A 6 -5.89 -16.49 -25.37
C SER A 6 -5.19 -17.47 -24.43
N GLY A 7 -3.93 -17.20 -24.06
CA GLY A 7 -3.23 -17.92 -23.01
C GLY A 7 -3.62 -17.38 -21.63
N THR A 8 -4.50 -18.10 -20.94
CA THR A 8 -4.71 -17.96 -19.49
C THR A 8 -3.62 -18.73 -18.76
N ASP A 9 -2.62 -18.03 -18.20
CA ASP A 9 -1.66 -18.63 -17.28
C ASP A 9 -2.40 -19.08 -16.02
N THR A 10 -2.50 -20.40 -15.86
CA THR A 10 -3.09 -21.04 -14.68
C THR A 10 -2.02 -21.08 -13.57
N PRO A 11 -2.34 -20.77 -12.31
CA PRO A 11 -1.40 -20.90 -11.19
C PRO A 11 -0.84 -22.33 -11.13
N GLY A 12 0.46 -22.48 -11.39
CA GLY A 12 1.16 -23.75 -11.34
C GLY A 12 1.52 -24.12 -9.91
N GLN A 13 0.92 -25.19 -9.39
CA GLN A 13 1.27 -25.75 -8.08
C GLN A 13 2.69 -26.34 -8.14
N ILE A 14 3.62 -25.85 -7.31
CA ILE A 14 4.99 -26.41 -7.22
C ILE A 14 4.99 -27.58 -6.23
N ALA A 15 5.86 -28.57 -6.44
CA ALA A 15 6.03 -29.83 -5.70
C ALA A 15 6.21 -29.75 -4.15
N ALA A 16 6.12 -28.56 -3.55
CA ALA A 16 6.13 -28.33 -2.10
C ALA A 16 4.80 -27.69 -1.58
N GLY A 17 3.69 -27.87 -2.29
CA GLY A 17 2.37 -27.44 -1.86
C GLY A 17 2.12 -25.92 -1.87
N GLY A 18 3.03 -25.15 -2.47
CA GLY A 18 2.86 -23.70 -2.67
C GLY A 18 2.14 -23.36 -3.98
N ILE A 19 1.41 -22.25 -3.96
CA ILE A 19 0.78 -21.62 -5.13
C ILE A 19 1.68 -20.47 -5.60
N VAL A 20 1.93 -20.41 -6.91
CA VAL A 20 2.68 -19.34 -7.54
C VAL A 20 1.73 -18.25 -7.99
N HIS A 21 1.99 -17.02 -7.56
CA HIS A 21 1.27 -15.83 -8.00
C HIS A 21 2.19 -14.97 -8.86
N GLY A 22 1.70 -14.57 -10.03
CA GLY A 22 2.41 -13.64 -10.92
C GLY A 22 2.29 -12.22 -10.39
N VAL A 23 3.41 -11.55 -10.18
CA VAL A 23 3.47 -10.16 -9.67
C VAL A 23 3.64 -9.18 -10.82
N ALA A 24 4.60 -9.46 -11.70
CA ALA A 24 4.91 -8.66 -12.87
C ALA A 24 5.48 -9.58 -13.97
N THR A 25 5.78 -9.04 -15.14
CA THR A 25 6.44 -9.82 -16.18
C THR A 25 7.78 -10.34 -15.68
N GLY A 26 7.90 -11.67 -15.60
CA GLY A 26 9.11 -12.33 -15.10
C GLY A 26 9.27 -12.26 -13.57
N VAL A 27 8.30 -11.74 -12.80
CA VAL A 27 8.36 -11.72 -11.33
C VAL A 27 7.18 -12.48 -10.74
N SER A 28 7.46 -13.32 -9.75
CA SER A 28 6.45 -14.12 -9.07
C SER A 28 6.76 -14.31 -7.60
N ILE A 29 5.78 -14.73 -6.82
CA ILE A 29 5.95 -15.17 -5.45
C ILE A 29 5.28 -16.52 -5.25
N SER A 30 5.95 -17.43 -4.53
CA SER A 30 5.37 -18.72 -4.12
C SER A 30 4.90 -18.63 -2.68
N LEU A 31 3.60 -18.80 -2.46
CA LEU A 31 2.95 -18.71 -1.15
C LEU A 31 2.23 -20.00 -0.77
N THR A 32 1.91 -20.16 0.51
CA THR A 32 1.09 -21.28 0.97
C THR A 32 -0.37 -21.13 0.49
N PRO A 33 -1.14 -22.22 0.38
CA PRO A 33 -2.54 -22.16 -0.10
C PRO A 33 -3.51 -21.37 0.81
N THR A 34 -3.03 -20.93 1.99
CA THR A 34 -3.76 -20.05 2.90
C THR A 34 -3.85 -18.62 2.37
N TRP A 35 -2.95 -18.24 1.46
CA TRP A 35 -3.01 -16.98 0.71
C TRP A 35 -3.93 -17.14 -0.48
N ARG A 36 -4.87 -16.21 -0.63
CA ARG A 36 -5.82 -16.19 -1.75
C ARG A 36 -5.92 -14.81 -2.34
N GLU A 37 -6.16 -14.75 -3.65
CA GLU A 37 -6.39 -13.49 -4.34
C GLU A 37 -7.76 -12.91 -3.98
N PHE A 38 -7.84 -11.60 -3.86
CA PHE A 38 -9.09 -10.86 -3.72
C PHE A 38 -9.02 -9.58 -4.55
N ASP A 39 -10.17 -9.06 -4.96
CA ASP A 39 -10.23 -7.78 -5.65
C ASP A 39 -10.28 -6.65 -4.63
N ALA A 40 -9.27 -5.77 -4.67
CA ALA A 40 -9.18 -4.60 -3.81
C ALA A 40 -9.75 -3.32 -4.46
N GLY A 41 -10.34 -3.40 -5.66
CA GLY A 41 -10.89 -2.25 -6.37
C GLY A 41 -10.04 -1.74 -7.53
N GLY A 42 -9.24 -2.60 -8.15
CA GLY A 42 -8.43 -2.28 -9.34
C GLY A 42 -7.00 -1.80 -9.07
N ALA A 43 -6.26 -1.51 -10.15
CA ALA A 43 -4.88 -1.07 -10.10
C ALA A 43 -4.80 0.46 -10.06
N GLY A 44 -4.77 1.04 -8.86
CA GLY A 44 -4.62 2.48 -8.65
C GLY A 44 -5.46 2.99 -7.48
N PRO A 45 -5.38 4.30 -7.18
CA PRO A 45 -6.27 4.93 -6.22
C PRO A 45 -7.70 4.92 -6.77
N PRO A 46 -8.74 4.88 -5.91
CA PRO A 46 -10.12 5.04 -6.35
C PRO A 46 -10.29 6.30 -7.21
N ASP A 47 -11.10 6.24 -8.27
CA ASP A 47 -11.21 7.30 -9.30
C ASP A 47 -11.44 8.71 -8.72
N ALA A 48 -12.28 8.81 -7.69
CA ALA A 48 -12.59 10.07 -7.02
C ALA A 48 -11.42 10.62 -6.17
N LEU A 49 -10.49 9.77 -5.76
CA LEU A 49 -9.27 10.13 -5.03
C LEU A 49 -8.05 10.30 -5.96
N ALA A 50 -8.09 9.70 -7.15
CA ALA A 50 -6.97 9.70 -8.11
C ALA A 50 -6.38 11.09 -8.42
N PRO A 51 -7.16 12.18 -8.58
CA PRO A 51 -6.61 13.51 -8.82
C PRO A 51 -5.76 14.08 -7.67
N TYR A 52 -5.89 13.51 -6.47
CA TYR A 52 -5.22 13.98 -5.25
C TYR A 52 -4.13 13.03 -4.76
N ALA A 53 -4.00 11.86 -5.39
CA ALA A 53 -3.05 10.84 -5.01
C ALA A 53 -1.59 11.31 -5.26
N PRO A 54 -0.63 10.76 -4.50
CA PRO A 54 0.79 10.93 -4.78
C PRO A 54 1.14 10.69 -6.26
N PRO A 55 2.24 11.25 -6.79
CA PRO A 55 2.68 11.01 -8.17
C PRO A 55 3.30 9.61 -8.39
N PHE A 56 2.81 8.59 -7.68
CA PHE A 56 3.19 7.20 -7.93
C PHE A 56 2.24 6.58 -8.95
N HIS A 57 2.73 6.37 -10.16
CA HIS A 57 1.98 5.68 -11.20
C HIS A 57 2.07 4.16 -10.97
N LEU A 58 1.29 3.66 -10.01
CA LEU A 58 1.22 2.24 -9.70
C LEU A 58 0.34 1.52 -10.73
N GLY A 59 0.82 0.38 -11.23
CA GLY A 59 0.09 -0.51 -12.13
C GLY A 59 0.14 -1.96 -11.70
N GLY A 60 -0.83 -2.76 -12.16
CA GLY A 60 -0.87 -4.22 -11.96
C GLY A 60 -0.89 -4.61 -10.49
N ILE A 61 -1.99 -4.34 -9.78
CA ILE A 61 -2.09 -4.69 -8.36
C ILE A 61 -2.51 -6.16 -8.20
N LEU A 62 -1.62 -6.99 -7.69
CA LEU A 62 -1.95 -8.31 -7.16
C LEU A 62 -2.28 -8.16 -5.68
N SER A 63 -3.53 -8.43 -5.30
CA SER A 63 -4.00 -8.36 -3.92
C SER A 63 -4.27 -9.74 -3.36
N LEU A 64 -3.59 -10.07 -2.25
CA LEU A 64 -3.66 -11.36 -1.59
C LEU A 64 -4.03 -11.17 -0.12
N GLU A 65 -4.90 -12.04 0.39
CA GLU A 65 -5.24 -12.08 1.82
C GLU A 65 -4.97 -13.46 2.41
N ASN A 66 -4.61 -13.47 3.69
CA ASN A 66 -4.53 -14.67 4.52
C ASN A 66 -5.41 -14.48 5.76
N PRO A 67 -6.66 -14.97 5.73
CA PRO A 67 -7.59 -14.81 6.86
C PRO A 67 -7.18 -15.60 8.10
N GLN A 68 -6.39 -16.68 7.94
CA GLN A 68 -5.91 -17.45 9.10
C GLN A 68 -4.85 -16.67 9.88
N GLN A 69 -4.06 -15.86 9.18
CA GLN A 69 -3.04 -15.00 9.77
C GLN A 69 -3.52 -13.56 9.99
N PHE A 70 -4.73 -13.21 9.54
CA PHE A 70 -5.27 -11.85 9.52
C PHE A 70 -4.27 -10.87 8.87
N ALA A 71 -3.87 -11.20 7.64
CA ALA A 71 -2.88 -10.44 6.90
C ALA A 71 -3.32 -10.16 5.46
N ILE A 72 -2.88 -9.02 4.92
CA ILE A 72 -3.01 -8.63 3.52
C ILE A 72 -1.61 -8.39 2.95
N LEU A 73 -1.40 -8.84 1.72
CA LEU A 73 -0.19 -8.64 0.94
C LEU A 73 -0.59 -8.13 -0.44
N GLN A 74 -0.08 -6.98 -0.83
CA GLN A 74 -0.37 -6.37 -2.12
C GLN A 74 0.93 -6.08 -2.85
N PHE A 75 0.96 -6.41 -4.14
CA PHE A 75 2.04 -6.05 -5.03
C PHE A 75 1.57 -5.03 -6.03
N ALA A 76 2.43 -4.08 -6.39
CA ALA A 76 2.21 -3.19 -7.52
C ALA A 76 3.53 -2.96 -8.25
N THR A 77 3.45 -2.39 -9.45
CA THR A 77 4.62 -2.01 -10.25
C THR A 77 4.60 -0.52 -10.56
N SER A 78 5.76 0.08 -10.78
CA SER A 78 5.87 1.46 -11.23
C SER A 78 7.10 1.69 -12.09
N ASP A 79 7.11 2.79 -12.84
CA ASP A 79 8.36 3.36 -13.35
C ASP A 79 9.20 3.89 -12.19
N ASN A 80 10.53 3.94 -12.34
CA ASN A 80 11.44 4.33 -11.27
C ASN A 80 11.20 5.79 -10.79
N PRO A 81 10.55 6.01 -9.62
CA PRO A 81 10.27 7.34 -9.10
C PRO A 81 11.50 7.95 -8.41
N LEU A 82 12.59 7.19 -8.28
CA LEU A 82 13.85 7.61 -7.66
C LEU A 82 14.83 8.18 -8.69
N PHE A 83 14.43 8.30 -9.96
CA PHE A 83 15.31 8.81 -10.99
C PHE A 83 15.78 10.24 -10.66
N GLY A 84 17.09 10.39 -10.44
CA GLY A 84 17.69 11.68 -10.08
C GLY A 84 17.71 11.98 -8.58
N HIS A 85 17.19 11.08 -7.74
CA HIS A 85 17.18 11.18 -6.29
C HIS A 85 18.10 10.13 -5.65
N ASP A 86 18.45 10.34 -4.38
CA ASP A 86 19.21 9.40 -3.57
C ASP A 86 18.29 8.72 -2.52
N PRO A 87 18.78 7.69 -1.82
CA PRO A 87 17.96 6.99 -0.81
C PRO A 87 17.55 7.87 0.38
N ASN A 88 18.35 8.88 0.74
CA ASN A 88 18.03 9.79 1.84
C ASN A 88 16.86 10.70 1.50
N TRP A 89 16.77 11.13 0.23
CA TRP A 89 15.62 11.86 -0.27
C TRP A 89 14.34 11.02 -0.12
N LEU A 90 14.38 9.74 -0.53
CA LEU A 90 13.24 8.84 -0.40
C LEU A 90 12.82 8.68 1.06
N ASP A 91 13.77 8.39 1.95
CA ASP A 91 13.52 8.26 3.38
C ASP A 91 12.87 9.52 3.96
N THR A 92 13.39 10.69 3.60
CA THR A 92 12.85 11.99 4.02
C THR A 92 11.41 12.18 3.52
N GLN A 93 11.12 11.90 2.25
CA GLN A 93 9.77 12.06 1.69
C GLN A 93 8.76 11.13 2.38
N MET A 94 9.13 9.87 2.60
CA MET A 94 8.25 8.88 3.20
C MET A 94 7.92 9.16 4.67
N HIS A 95 8.81 9.87 5.38
CA HIS A 95 8.62 10.32 6.76
C HIS A 95 7.94 11.69 6.90
N MET A 96 7.57 12.33 5.79
CA MET A 96 6.77 13.55 5.86
C MET A 96 5.43 13.30 6.57
N PRO A 97 4.82 14.32 7.17
CA PRO A 97 3.48 14.19 7.73
C PRO A 97 2.47 13.70 6.69
N ALA A 98 1.44 12.99 7.16
CA ALA A 98 0.30 12.63 6.30
C ALA A 98 -0.34 13.89 5.69
N GLY A 99 -0.82 13.75 4.45
CA GLY A 99 -1.31 14.86 3.64
C GLY A 99 -0.21 15.68 2.95
N SER A 100 1.05 15.29 3.08
CA SER A 100 2.14 15.88 2.29
C SER A 100 2.07 15.48 0.81
N GLY A 101 1.38 14.38 0.50
CA GLY A 101 1.23 13.85 -0.86
C GLY A 101 2.38 12.94 -1.29
N MET A 102 3.32 12.63 -0.38
CA MET A 102 4.47 11.75 -0.64
C MET A 102 4.81 10.84 0.54
N SER A 103 4.11 10.95 1.67
CA SER A 103 4.42 10.13 2.86
C SER A 103 4.04 8.67 2.67
N VAL A 104 4.64 7.78 3.46
CA VAL A 104 4.25 6.37 3.50
C VAL A 104 2.78 6.20 3.89
N LEU A 105 2.25 7.08 4.76
CA LEU A 105 0.85 7.06 5.16
C LEU A 105 -0.08 7.47 4.02
N ASP A 106 0.34 8.44 3.19
CA ASP A 106 -0.39 8.80 1.98
C ASP A 106 -0.39 7.64 0.98
N LEU A 107 0.74 6.94 0.81
CA LEU A 107 0.79 5.75 -0.05
C LEU A 107 -0.15 4.64 0.44
N LEU A 108 -0.14 4.33 1.74
CA LEU A 108 -1.02 3.34 2.33
C LEU A 108 -2.49 3.73 2.13
N PHE A 109 -2.84 4.99 2.36
CA PHE A 109 -4.21 5.49 2.20
C PHE A 109 -4.67 5.53 0.73
N TYR A 110 -3.85 6.00 -0.21
CA TYR A 110 -4.31 6.18 -1.58
C TYR A 110 -4.31 4.88 -2.39
N TYR A 111 -3.35 3.98 -2.16
CA TYR A 111 -3.11 2.86 -3.07
C TYR A 111 -3.36 1.47 -2.51
N PHE A 112 -3.06 1.25 -1.23
CA PHE A 112 -3.02 -0.11 -0.67
C PHE A 112 -4.24 -0.40 0.22
N PHE A 113 -4.59 0.55 1.08
CA PHE A 113 -5.70 0.47 2.02
C PHE A 113 -6.61 1.71 1.89
N PRO A 114 -7.15 1.99 0.69
CA PRO A 114 -8.07 3.10 0.54
C PRO A 114 -9.39 2.84 1.25
N PRO A 115 -10.13 3.92 1.58
CA PRO A 115 -11.53 3.81 1.95
C PRO A 115 -12.33 3.10 0.86
N ASP A 116 -13.42 2.45 1.25
CA ASP A 116 -14.36 1.88 0.29
C ASP A 116 -15.05 2.96 -0.57
N GLY A 117 -15.53 2.53 -1.75
CA GLY A 117 -16.22 3.42 -2.69
C GLY A 117 -17.46 4.07 -2.07
N ALA A 118 -18.18 3.35 -1.20
CA ALA A 118 -19.35 3.88 -0.51
C ALA A 118 -19.00 5.08 0.38
N CYS A 119 -17.89 5.03 1.13
CA CYS A 119 -17.43 6.17 1.91
C CYS A 119 -17.09 7.38 1.01
N ILE A 120 -16.42 7.11 -0.12
CA ILE A 120 -16.02 8.17 -1.04
C ILE A 120 -17.26 8.85 -1.64
N ASP A 121 -18.27 8.08 -2.04
CA ASP A 121 -19.53 8.62 -2.56
C ASP A 121 -20.29 9.43 -1.50
N GLU A 122 -20.33 8.95 -0.25
CA GLU A 122 -20.99 9.65 0.85
C GLU A 122 -20.34 11.00 1.15
N VAL A 123 -19.00 11.06 1.25
CA VAL A 123 -18.35 12.34 1.54
C VAL A 123 -18.52 13.35 0.40
N LEU A 124 -18.45 12.90 -0.87
CA LEU A 124 -18.71 13.75 -2.03
C LEU A 124 -20.16 14.26 -2.05
N GLY A 125 -21.12 13.45 -1.60
CA GLY A 125 -22.51 13.85 -1.42
C GLY A 125 -22.74 14.89 -0.32
N THR A 126 -21.82 14.99 0.65
CA THR A 126 -21.93 15.93 1.79
C THR A 126 -21.28 17.29 1.56
N ASN A 127 -20.81 17.59 0.35
CA ASN A 127 -20.16 18.86 0.00
C ASN A 127 -20.95 20.13 0.40
N GLY A 128 -22.29 20.06 0.46
CA GLY A 128 -23.14 21.16 0.92
C GLY A 128 -22.99 21.53 2.42
N GLY A 129 -22.35 20.66 3.21
CA GLY A 129 -22.05 20.87 4.63
C GLY A 129 -20.64 21.36 4.91
N ALA A 130 -19.86 21.75 3.88
CA ALA A 130 -18.50 22.23 4.06
C ALA A 130 -18.45 23.49 4.94
N SER A 131 -17.43 23.56 5.81
CA SER A 131 -17.23 24.66 6.75
C SER A 131 -15.78 25.12 6.76
N PHE A 132 -15.54 26.35 7.20
CA PHE A 132 -14.20 26.89 7.34
C PHE A 132 -13.52 26.32 8.58
N ALA A 133 -12.40 25.62 8.38
CA ALA A 133 -11.57 25.08 9.45
C ALA A 133 -10.08 25.09 9.05
N PRO A 134 -9.14 24.95 10.01
CA PRO A 134 -7.72 24.92 9.69
C PRO A 134 -7.36 23.78 8.72
N LEU A 135 -6.33 23.98 7.89
CA LEU A 135 -5.84 22.94 6.99
C LEU A 135 -5.48 21.66 7.77
N PRO A 136 -5.95 20.47 7.35
CA PRO A 136 -5.59 19.21 7.99
C PRO A 136 -4.06 19.05 8.12
N GLY A 137 -3.60 18.66 9.31
CA GLY A 137 -2.17 18.51 9.62
C GLY A 137 -1.43 19.81 9.94
N SER A 138 -2.06 20.99 9.85
CA SER A 138 -1.46 22.25 10.31
C SER A 138 -1.40 22.28 11.83
N THR A 139 -0.18 22.39 12.38
CA THR A 139 0.06 22.67 13.80
C THR A 139 0.03 24.17 14.12
N SER A 140 -0.06 25.02 13.09
CA SER A 140 -0.08 26.48 13.23
C SER A 140 -1.50 26.98 13.48
N SER A 141 -1.71 27.62 14.63
CA SER A 141 -2.96 28.31 14.97
C SER A 141 -3.23 29.57 14.12
N SER A 142 -2.25 30.02 13.34
CA SER A 142 -2.35 31.17 12.44
C SER A 142 -2.58 30.79 10.97
N ALA A 143 -2.69 29.49 10.66
CA ALA A 143 -2.98 29.05 9.30
C ALA A 143 -4.35 29.58 8.84
N PRO A 144 -4.46 30.18 7.63
CA PRO A 144 -5.75 30.62 7.11
C PRO A 144 -6.74 29.46 7.06
N PRO A 145 -8.00 29.67 7.50
CA PRO A 145 -9.01 28.63 7.41
C PRO A 145 -9.32 28.34 5.95
N VAL A 146 -9.55 27.07 5.66
CA VAL A 146 -9.91 26.54 4.34
C VAL A 146 -11.30 25.94 4.42
N LEU A 147 -12.06 26.04 3.33
CA LEU A 147 -13.37 25.40 3.24
C LEU A 147 -13.16 23.90 3.13
N GLN A 148 -13.72 23.13 4.05
CA GLN A 148 -13.53 21.68 4.07
C GLN A 148 -14.78 20.93 4.55
N VAL A 149 -14.87 19.67 4.17
CA VAL A 149 -15.85 18.69 4.66
C VAL A 149 -15.10 17.42 5.07
N SER A 150 -15.45 16.89 6.23
CA SER A 150 -14.89 15.64 6.75
C SER A 150 -16.00 14.63 6.95
N TYR A 151 -15.72 13.38 6.62
CA TYR A 151 -16.64 12.28 6.80
C TYR A 151 -15.92 11.05 7.35
N HIS A 152 -16.50 10.48 8.41
CA HIS A 152 -16.02 9.24 9.00
C HIS A 152 -16.56 8.05 8.21
N CYS A 153 -15.67 7.30 7.58
CA CYS A 153 -16.05 6.17 6.74
C CYS A 153 -16.65 5.04 7.57
N ARG A 154 -17.74 4.46 7.07
CA ARG A 154 -18.23 3.17 7.56
C ARG A 154 -17.64 2.05 6.72
N HIS A 155 -16.43 1.62 7.10
CA HIS A 155 -15.74 0.53 6.43
C HIS A 155 -16.52 -0.79 6.48
N GLU A 156 -16.58 -1.49 5.35
CA GLU A 156 -17.16 -2.82 5.24
C GLU A 156 -16.49 -3.83 6.20
N ALA A 157 -17.25 -4.81 6.69
CA ALA A 157 -16.79 -5.84 7.63
C ALA A 157 -15.93 -6.93 6.94
N THR A 158 -14.91 -6.52 6.21
CA THR A 158 -13.91 -7.36 5.53
C THR A 158 -12.52 -7.12 6.12
N LEU A 159 -11.55 -7.99 5.80
CA LEU A 159 -10.18 -7.80 6.29
C LEU A 159 -9.55 -6.53 5.68
N SER A 160 -9.83 -6.24 4.41
CA SER A 160 -9.39 -4.99 3.75
C SER A 160 -10.02 -3.77 4.40
N GLY A 161 -11.34 -3.79 4.65
CA GLY A 161 -12.03 -2.72 5.38
C GLY A 161 -11.50 -2.52 6.79
N PHE A 162 -11.12 -3.60 7.49
CA PHE A 162 -10.46 -3.50 8.80
C PHE A 162 -9.14 -2.73 8.71
N PHE A 163 -8.24 -3.11 7.79
CA PHE A 163 -6.95 -2.45 7.64
C PHE A 163 -7.09 -1.01 7.11
N GLY A 164 -8.02 -0.75 6.19
CA GLY A 164 -8.39 0.60 5.77
C GLY A 164 -8.82 1.47 6.95
N ALA A 165 -9.69 0.96 7.82
CA ALA A 165 -10.10 1.64 9.05
C ALA A 165 -8.96 1.86 10.06
N GLN A 166 -7.94 0.99 10.04
CA GLN A 166 -6.76 1.15 10.90
C GLN A 166 -5.81 2.23 10.37
N VAL A 167 -5.74 2.45 9.04
CA VAL A 167 -4.98 3.53 8.40
C VAL A 167 -5.70 4.87 8.57
N SER A 168 -6.96 4.94 8.14
CA SER A 168 -7.76 6.15 8.15
C SER A 168 -9.19 5.90 8.62
N SER A 169 -9.66 6.78 9.49
CA SER A 169 -11.06 6.75 9.97
C SER A 169 -12.05 7.40 9.00
N GLY A 170 -11.57 8.06 7.94
CA GLY A 170 -12.40 8.94 7.13
C GLY A 170 -11.66 9.67 6.02
N ILE A 171 -12.37 10.55 5.34
CA ILE A 171 -11.83 11.41 4.29
C ILE A 171 -12.18 12.86 4.61
N THR A 172 -11.23 13.75 4.40
CA THR A 172 -11.44 15.20 4.43
C THR A 172 -11.16 15.79 3.05
N PHE A 173 -12.18 16.40 2.45
CA PHE A 173 -12.04 17.19 1.23
C PHE A 173 -11.88 18.66 1.59
N VAL A 174 -10.92 19.33 0.96
CA VAL A 174 -10.55 20.71 1.26
C VAL A 174 -10.43 21.49 -0.04
N GLN A 175 -10.99 22.70 -0.06
CA GLN A 175 -10.70 23.70 -1.08
C GLN A 175 -9.59 24.63 -0.59
N THR A 176 -8.42 24.56 -1.23
CA THR A 176 -7.29 25.46 -0.98
C THR A 176 -7.14 26.49 -2.10
N ASN A 177 -6.27 27.49 -1.90
CA ASN A 177 -5.90 28.45 -2.94
C ASN A 177 -5.17 27.77 -4.12
N ASP A 178 -4.46 26.66 -3.87
CA ASP A 178 -3.75 25.87 -4.88
C ASP A 178 -4.66 24.84 -5.57
N GLY A 179 -5.95 24.80 -5.20
CA GLY A 179 -6.94 23.86 -5.72
C GLY A 179 -7.53 22.91 -4.66
N PRO A 180 -8.46 22.06 -5.08
CA PRO A 180 -9.05 21.04 -4.20
C PRO A 180 -8.02 19.99 -3.81
N ARG A 181 -8.14 19.45 -2.60
CA ARG A 181 -7.33 18.36 -2.06
C ARG A 181 -8.20 17.40 -1.27
N ALA A 182 -7.79 16.13 -1.22
CA ALA A 182 -8.36 15.12 -0.34
C ALA A 182 -7.28 14.65 0.65
N TYR A 183 -7.70 14.26 1.85
CA TYR A 183 -6.83 13.79 2.91
C TYR A 183 -7.48 12.62 3.64
N GLY A 184 -6.68 11.63 4.01
CA GLY A 184 -7.11 10.63 4.99
C GLY A 184 -7.17 11.24 6.39
N MET A 185 -8.21 10.89 7.15
CA MET A 185 -8.27 11.15 8.59
C MET A 185 -7.41 10.11 9.33
N MET A 186 -6.09 10.28 9.19
CA MET A 186 -5.10 9.26 9.58
C MET A 186 -5.12 8.94 11.07
N ALA A 187 -4.94 7.65 11.37
CA ALA A 187 -4.59 7.22 12.71
C ALA A 187 -3.16 7.67 13.08
N GLN A 188 -2.80 7.49 14.36
CA GLN A 188 -1.45 7.77 14.84
C GLN A 188 -0.53 6.58 14.60
N PHE A 189 0.60 6.86 13.95
CA PHE A 189 1.62 5.87 13.64
C PHE A 189 2.99 6.29 14.17
N TYR A 190 3.78 5.31 14.56
CA TYR A 190 5.23 5.41 14.62
C TYR A 190 5.80 4.95 13.29
N LEU A 191 6.67 5.76 12.69
CA LEU A 191 7.37 5.43 11.44
C LEU A 191 8.82 5.09 11.76
N SER A 192 9.22 3.85 11.44
CA SER A 192 10.61 3.40 11.58
C SER A 192 11.47 3.96 10.43
N PRO A 193 12.74 4.33 10.67
CA PRO A 193 13.66 4.73 9.60
C PRO A 193 13.74 3.68 8.49
N MET A 194 13.93 4.12 7.25
CA MET A 194 14.07 3.22 6.10
C MET A 194 15.23 2.23 6.28
N GLU A 195 14.97 0.98 5.94
CA GLU A 195 16.00 -0.06 5.92
C GLU A 195 16.25 -0.58 4.50
N ARG A 196 17.52 -0.84 4.19
CA ARG A 196 17.90 -1.54 2.97
C ARG A 196 18.04 -3.03 3.25
N VAL A 197 17.26 -3.85 2.55
CA VAL A 197 17.27 -5.31 2.66
C VAL A 197 17.66 -5.92 1.31
N ALA A 198 18.53 -6.93 1.33
CA ALA A 198 18.85 -7.73 0.16
C ALA A 198 18.13 -9.08 0.23
N SER A 199 17.59 -9.50 -0.90
CA SER A 199 17.12 -10.86 -1.16
C SER A 199 17.90 -11.42 -2.36
N PRO A 200 17.85 -12.74 -2.65
CA PRO A 200 18.74 -13.36 -3.64
C PRO A 200 18.79 -12.66 -5.01
N GLU A 201 17.65 -12.15 -5.48
CA GLU A 201 17.53 -11.54 -6.81
C GLU A 201 17.03 -10.09 -6.78
N MET A 202 16.61 -9.58 -5.61
CA MET A 202 16.06 -8.24 -5.45
C MET A 202 16.75 -7.48 -4.32
N THR A 203 16.90 -6.17 -4.48
CA THR A 203 17.19 -5.26 -3.37
C THR A 203 15.90 -4.51 -3.02
N TRP A 204 15.69 -4.22 -1.74
CA TRP A 204 14.51 -3.55 -1.21
C TRP A 204 14.89 -2.37 -0.33
N TYR A 205 14.12 -1.30 -0.41
CA TYR A 205 13.96 -0.34 0.68
C TYR A 205 12.64 -0.63 1.39
N VAL A 206 12.70 -0.74 2.72
CA VAL A 206 11.60 -1.16 3.58
C VAL A 206 11.25 -0.03 4.54
N PHE A 207 9.95 0.25 4.63
CA PHE A 207 9.33 1.23 5.52
C PHE A 207 8.33 0.51 6.42
N GLU A 208 8.29 0.91 7.69
CA GLU A 208 7.40 0.33 8.69
C GLU A 208 6.57 1.45 9.33
N ALA A 209 5.26 1.26 9.33
CA ALA A 209 4.29 2.11 10.00
C ALA A 209 3.55 1.30 11.05
N LEU A 210 3.89 1.53 12.33
CA LEU A 210 3.33 0.81 13.47
C LEU A 210 2.20 1.65 14.07
N ARG A 211 0.99 1.09 14.15
CA ARG A 211 -0.16 1.83 14.69
C ARG A 211 -0.02 2.02 16.20
N ASN A 212 -0.07 3.25 16.71
CA ASN A 212 0.13 3.49 18.14
C ASN A 212 -1.00 2.94 19.02
N SER A 213 -2.20 2.82 18.45
CA SER A 213 -3.36 2.30 19.16
C SER A 213 -3.53 0.80 18.88
N PRO A 214 -3.76 -0.02 19.91
CA PRO A 214 -4.06 -1.43 19.72
C PRO A 214 -5.44 -1.63 19.09
N VAL A 215 -5.70 -2.85 18.61
CA VAL A 215 -7.01 -3.28 18.11
C VAL A 215 -8.04 -3.20 19.25
N SER A 216 -9.06 -2.37 19.05
CA SER A 216 -10.12 -2.15 20.05
C SER A 216 -11.17 -3.25 20.03
N GLN A 217 -11.90 -3.41 21.13
CA GLN A 217 -13.05 -4.33 21.20
C GLN A 217 -14.15 -3.97 20.17
N GLY A 218 -14.33 -2.67 19.90
CA GLY A 218 -15.25 -2.20 18.86
C GLY A 218 -14.85 -2.68 17.47
N ALA A 219 -13.55 -2.61 17.14
CA ALA A 219 -13.03 -3.14 15.88
C ALA A 219 -13.19 -4.66 15.79
N VAL A 220 -12.89 -5.40 16.87
CA VAL A 220 -13.09 -6.85 16.90
C VAL A 220 -14.55 -7.22 16.60
N THR A 221 -15.50 -6.53 17.25
CA THR A 221 -16.93 -6.77 17.06
C THR A 221 -17.40 -6.40 15.65
N HIS A 222 -17.03 -5.21 15.14
CA HIS A 222 -17.51 -4.71 13.84
C HIS A 222 -16.98 -5.53 12.67
N PHE A 223 -15.69 -5.89 12.70
CA PHE A 223 -15.02 -6.64 11.62
C PHE A 223 -15.05 -8.16 11.82
N ASN A 224 -15.80 -8.66 12.81
CA ASN A 224 -15.91 -10.09 13.14
C ASN A 224 -14.56 -10.79 13.34
N LEU A 225 -13.60 -10.09 13.98
CA LEU A 225 -12.29 -10.66 14.28
C LEU A 225 -12.37 -11.60 15.49
N PRO A 226 -11.46 -12.59 15.62
CA PRO A 226 -11.36 -13.38 16.85
C PRO A 226 -11.06 -12.51 18.07
N ALA A 227 -11.71 -12.83 19.19
CA ALA A 227 -11.57 -12.08 20.44
C ALA A 227 -10.12 -11.98 20.95
N ASN A 228 -9.28 -12.98 20.65
CA ASN A 228 -7.88 -12.99 21.04
C ASN A 228 -7.00 -11.99 20.25
N LEU A 229 -7.55 -11.30 19.23
CA LEU A 229 -6.86 -10.22 18.53
C LEU A 229 -7.08 -8.85 19.20
N GLN A 230 -8.00 -8.74 20.16
CA GLN A 230 -8.16 -7.53 20.96
C GLN A 230 -6.84 -7.21 21.68
N GLY A 231 -6.44 -5.95 21.66
CA GLY A 231 -5.17 -5.52 22.24
C GLY A 231 -3.95 -5.77 21.35
N GLY A 232 -4.11 -6.47 20.22
CA GLY A 232 -3.05 -6.69 19.24
C GLY A 232 -2.60 -5.39 18.57
N GLN A 233 -1.39 -5.40 18.05
CA GLN A 233 -0.80 -4.33 17.27
C GLN A 233 -1.16 -4.50 15.78
N THR A 234 -1.55 -3.44 15.10
CA THR A 234 -1.70 -3.46 13.64
C THR A 234 -0.44 -2.86 13.01
N ASP A 235 0.29 -3.68 12.26
CA ASP A 235 1.53 -3.26 11.62
C ASP A 235 1.31 -3.15 10.12
N PHE A 236 1.86 -2.08 9.54
CA PHE A 236 1.86 -1.83 8.11
C PHE A 236 3.30 -1.71 7.62
N PHE A 237 3.57 -2.30 6.48
CA PHE A 237 4.86 -2.29 5.84
C PHE A 237 4.68 -1.92 4.38
N TRP A 238 5.63 -1.14 3.87
CA TRP A 238 5.76 -0.89 2.45
C TRP A 238 7.21 -1.10 2.05
N ALA A 239 7.44 -1.84 0.99
CA ALA A 239 8.74 -2.00 0.38
C ALA A 239 8.70 -1.57 -1.08
N ILE A 240 9.78 -0.94 -1.54
CA ILE A 240 10.05 -0.67 -2.94
C ILE A 240 11.35 -1.38 -3.32
N GLY A 241 11.33 -2.17 -4.40
CA GLY A 241 12.44 -3.03 -4.78
C GLY A 241 12.65 -3.12 -6.27
N GLY A 242 13.89 -3.45 -6.64
CA GLY A 242 14.29 -3.68 -8.02
C GLY A 242 15.26 -4.85 -8.12
N VAL A 243 15.36 -5.41 -9.33
CA VAL A 243 16.23 -6.56 -9.63
C VAL A 243 17.69 -6.21 -9.36
N SER A 244 18.36 -7.03 -8.56
CA SER A 244 19.76 -6.84 -8.17
C SER A 244 20.72 -7.12 -9.36
N PRO A 245 21.80 -6.32 -9.52
CA PRO A 245 22.13 -5.11 -8.79
C PRO A 245 21.31 -3.90 -9.27
N PHE A 246 20.48 -3.36 -8.38
CA PHE A 246 19.68 -2.18 -8.69
C PHE A 246 20.48 -0.89 -8.39
N PRO A 247 20.61 0.05 -9.34
CA PRO A 247 21.27 1.32 -9.11
C PRO A 247 20.32 2.25 -8.33
N TRP A 248 20.40 2.20 -7.01
CA TRP A 248 19.68 3.16 -6.16
C TRP A 248 20.26 4.59 -6.22
N VAL A 249 21.23 4.82 -7.10
CA VAL A 249 21.88 6.12 -7.37
C VAL A 249 21.60 6.48 -8.82
N ARG A 250 21.46 7.77 -9.12
CA ARG A 250 21.24 8.34 -10.46
C ARG A 250 22.07 7.63 -11.55
N ASP A 251 21.43 6.72 -12.26
CA ASP A 251 22.00 6.01 -13.40
C ASP A 251 21.15 6.34 -14.64
N SER A 252 21.70 7.17 -15.51
CA SER A 252 21.06 7.58 -16.76
C SER A 252 20.85 6.44 -17.75
N GLY A 253 21.51 5.29 -17.58
CA GLY A 253 21.37 4.11 -18.44
C GLY A 253 20.33 3.09 -17.99
N ARG A 254 19.77 3.23 -16.78
CA ARG A 254 18.81 2.30 -16.16
C ARG A 254 17.48 2.97 -15.75
N SER A 255 17.15 4.10 -16.37
CA SER A 255 15.92 4.87 -16.12
C SER A 255 14.62 4.07 -16.32
N ASN A 256 14.66 3.02 -17.14
CA ASN A 256 13.49 2.25 -17.56
C ASN A 256 13.28 0.95 -16.75
N GLN A 257 13.97 0.78 -15.61
CA GLN A 257 13.74 -0.38 -14.77
C GLN A 257 12.42 -0.21 -14.00
N GLN A 258 11.49 -1.14 -14.24
CA GLN A 258 10.27 -1.26 -13.45
C GLN A 258 10.62 -1.62 -12.02
N LEU A 259 10.04 -0.88 -11.07
CA LEU A 259 10.13 -1.16 -9.65
C LEU A 259 8.90 -1.95 -9.18
N ILE A 260 9.11 -2.70 -8.12
CA ILE A 260 8.10 -3.52 -7.47
C ILE A 260 7.82 -2.92 -6.11
N HIS A 261 6.55 -2.68 -5.85
CA HIS A 261 6.06 -2.25 -4.55
C HIS A 261 5.41 -3.44 -3.87
N VAL A 262 5.65 -3.58 -2.57
CA VAL A 262 5.02 -4.60 -1.73
C VAL A 262 4.47 -3.91 -0.50
N ALA A 263 3.15 -3.91 -0.34
CA ALA A 263 2.50 -3.51 0.90
C ALA A 263 2.04 -4.73 1.67
N TYR A 264 2.24 -4.71 2.98
CA TYR A 264 1.82 -5.79 3.86
C TYR A 264 1.20 -5.20 5.11
N ALA A 265 0.06 -5.74 5.52
CA ALA A 265 -0.58 -5.38 6.77
C ALA A 265 -0.97 -6.64 7.53
N ALA A 266 -0.74 -6.66 8.84
CA ALA A 266 -1.05 -7.81 9.68
C ALA A 266 -1.32 -7.40 11.14
N ILE A 267 -1.98 -8.29 11.88
CA ILE A 267 -2.21 -8.12 13.32
C ILE A 267 -1.20 -8.96 14.12
N GLY A 268 -0.40 -8.31 14.96
CA GLY A 268 0.56 -8.92 15.87
C GLY A 268 0.08 -8.91 17.33
N THR A 269 -0.25 -10.06 17.90
CA THR A 269 -0.59 -10.19 19.33
C THR A 269 0.64 -10.46 20.22
N GLY A 270 1.78 -10.82 19.61
CA GLY A 270 3.03 -11.19 20.30
C GLY A 270 4.24 -10.32 19.92
N GLY A 271 4.00 -9.15 19.34
CA GLY A 271 5.04 -8.25 18.84
C GLY A 271 4.94 -8.02 17.33
N SER A 272 5.95 -7.33 16.81
CA SER A 272 6.00 -6.86 15.42
C SER A 272 5.94 -7.98 14.39
N LYS A 273 5.21 -7.75 13.30
CA LYS A 273 5.10 -8.63 12.13
C LYS A 273 6.22 -8.47 11.10
N ARG A 274 7.25 -7.71 11.44
CA ARG A 274 8.40 -7.42 10.58
C ARG A 274 9.11 -8.67 10.03
N ALA A 275 9.41 -9.64 10.90
CA ALA A 275 10.12 -10.86 10.47
C ALA A 275 9.33 -11.66 9.43
N GLU A 276 8.00 -11.66 9.55
CA GLU A 276 7.09 -12.29 8.59
C GLU A 276 7.14 -11.54 7.25
N PHE A 277 7.10 -10.20 7.28
CA PHE A 277 7.21 -9.40 6.07
C PHE A 277 8.54 -9.61 5.33
N LEU A 278 9.66 -9.60 6.04
CA LEU A 278 10.98 -9.84 5.41
C LEU A 278 11.08 -11.25 4.80
N ALA A 279 10.48 -12.25 5.44
CA ALA A 279 10.42 -13.60 4.89
C ALA A 279 9.55 -13.67 3.62
N LEU A 280 8.51 -12.83 3.49
CA LEU A 280 7.74 -12.70 2.25
C LEU A 280 8.57 -12.07 1.13
N LEU A 281 9.35 -11.01 1.43
CA LEU A 281 10.23 -10.38 0.44
C LEU A 281 11.30 -11.35 -0.09
N GLN A 282 11.81 -12.26 0.75
CA GLN A 282 12.76 -13.29 0.33
C GLN A 282 12.18 -14.34 -0.63
N LYS A 283 10.85 -14.48 -0.68
CA LYS A 283 10.15 -15.42 -1.57
C LYS A 283 9.85 -14.84 -2.95
N VAL A 284 10.07 -13.54 -3.15
CA VAL A 284 9.92 -12.90 -4.47
C VAL A 284 11.06 -13.39 -5.36
N GLN A 285 10.68 -13.95 -6.51
CA GLN A 285 11.58 -14.53 -7.50
C GLN A 285 11.40 -13.80 -8.82
N VAL A 286 12.51 -13.48 -9.48
CA VAL A 286 12.55 -12.98 -10.85
C VAL A 286 13.12 -14.08 -11.75
N ARG A 287 12.26 -14.58 -12.65
CA ARG A 287 12.70 -15.42 -13.74
C ARG A 287 13.52 -14.55 -14.68
N ALA A 288 14.82 -14.80 -14.75
CA ALA A 288 15.62 -14.30 -15.85
C ALA A 288 14.90 -14.71 -17.14
N GLY A 289 14.43 -13.72 -17.91
CA GLY A 289 13.97 -13.95 -19.27
C GLY A 289 15.04 -14.78 -19.94
N SER A 290 14.66 -15.94 -20.49
CA SER A 290 15.56 -16.76 -21.30
C SER A 290 16.32 -15.82 -22.22
N SER A 291 17.61 -15.66 -21.96
CA SER A 291 18.51 -15.07 -22.93
C SER A 291 18.26 -15.87 -24.19
N ALA A 292 17.67 -15.22 -25.19
CA ALA A 292 17.73 -15.70 -26.55
C ALA A 292 19.22 -15.72 -26.91
N ALA A 293 19.88 -16.82 -26.58
CA ALA A 293 21.08 -17.27 -27.23
C ALA A 293 20.69 -17.58 -28.67
N THR A 294 20.56 -16.54 -29.48
CA THR A 294 20.69 -16.68 -30.92
C THR A 294 22.20 -16.69 -31.19
N GLN A 295 22.66 -17.90 -31.49
CA GLN A 295 23.90 -18.16 -32.22
C GLN A 295 23.97 -17.38 -33.52
#